data_AF-A0A3D3HNX5-F1
#
_entry.id   AF-A0A3D3HNX5-F1
#
_cell.length_a   1.000
_cell.length_b   1.000
_cell.length_c   1.000
_cell.angle_alpha   90.00
_cell.angle_beta   90.00
_cell.angle_gamma   90.00
#
_symmetry.space_group_name_H-M   'P 1'
#
loop_
_entity.id
_entity.type
_entity.pdbx_description
1 polymer ?
#
loop_
_entity_poly.entity_id
_entity_poly.type
_entity_poly.pdbx_seq_one_letter_code
_entity_poly.pdbx_strand_id
1 'polypeptide(L)'
;MADIYDFIVRMDLDSMNTDELRSLKSVSSDTCNGLLSGMKAMGECAFWASANEDYSDEQAKDDLRRIGESLMYLPRLIDALHFTEDEAQFKIYQREGFPYTEVNNDKH
;
A
#
# COMPACT_ATOMS: atom_id res chain seq x y z
N MET A 1 -11.83 12.39 13.82
CA MET A 1 -12.01 12.99 12.48
C MET A 1 -11.77 11.85 11.51
N ALA A 2 -12.70 11.58 10.58
CA ALA A 2 -12.53 10.46 9.65
C ALA A 2 -11.35 10.73 8.72
N ASP A 3 -10.45 9.77 8.55
CA ASP A 3 -9.35 9.86 7.58
C ASP A 3 -9.60 8.94 6.35
N ILE A 4 -8.71 8.99 5.36
CA ILE A 4 -8.88 8.20 4.12
C ILE A 4 -8.91 6.69 4.38
N TYR A 5 -8.24 6.22 5.44
CA TYR A 5 -8.24 4.83 5.84
C TYR A 5 -9.64 4.39 6.29
N ASP A 6 -10.33 5.22 7.09
CA ASP A 6 -11.70 4.91 7.55
C ASP A 6 -12.70 4.69 6.40
N PHE A 7 -12.51 5.36 5.26
CA PHE A 7 -13.40 5.21 4.11
C PHE A 7 -13.09 3.96 3.28
N ILE A 8 -11.82 3.62 3.12
CA ILE A 8 -11.39 2.46 2.33
C ILE A 8 -11.72 1.16 3.07
N VAL A 9 -11.49 1.12 4.39
CA VAL A 9 -11.71 -0.07 5.22
C VAL A 9 -13.19 -0.42 5.39
N ARG A 10 -14.12 0.50 5.16
CA ARG A 10 -15.57 0.27 5.27
C ARG A 10 -16.19 -0.46 4.07
N MET A 11 -15.38 -0.94 3.14
CA MET A 11 -15.88 -1.67 1.98
C MET A 11 -16.60 -2.96 2.40
N ASP A 12 -17.80 -3.17 1.85
CA ASP A 12 -18.61 -4.35 2.13
C ASP A 12 -18.11 -5.57 1.33
N LEU A 13 -17.12 -6.25 1.91
CA LEU A 13 -16.54 -7.46 1.36
C LEU A 13 -17.47 -8.69 1.44
N ASP A 14 -18.51 -8.66 2.29
CA ASP A 14 -19.45 -9.77 2.41
C ASP A 14 -20.35 -9.89 1.17
N SER A 15 -20.66 -8.75 0.55
CA SER A 15 -21.43 -8.69 -0.69
C SER A 15 -20.68 -9.20 -1.94
N MET A 16 -19.35 -9.24 -1.90
CA MET A 16 -18.50 -9.61 -3.03
C MET A 16 -18.40 -11.13 -3.22
N ASN A 17 -18.39 -11.62 -4.46
CA ASN A 17 -18.09 -13.01 -4.78
C ASN A 17 -16.57 -13.30 -4.71
N THR A 18 -16.17 -14.57 -4.78
CA THR A 18 -14.76 -14.95 -4.56
C THR A 18 -13.81 -14.41 -5.63
N ASP A 19 -14.26 -14.27 -6.88
CA ASP A 19 -13.41 -13.71 -7.95
C ASP A 19 -13.25 -12.19 -7.80
N GLU A 20 -14.29 -11.50 -7.33
CA GLU A 20 -14.22 -10.09 -6.94
C GLU A 20 -13.23 -9.88 -5.78
N LEU A 21 -13.26 -10.74 -4.76
CA LEU A 21 -12.30 -10.69 -3.65
C LEU A 21 -10.86 -10.91 -4.12
N ARG A 22 -10.63 -11.85 -5.06
CA ARG A 22 -9.30 -12.08 -5.64
C ARG A 22 -8.82 -10.88 -6.44
N SER A 23 -9.70 -10.29 -7.25
CA SER A 23 -9.39 -9.08 -8.01
C SER A 23 -9.05 -7.92 -7.09
N LEU A 24 -9.86 -7.71 -6.04
CA LEU A 24 -9.61 -6.68 -5.03
C LEU A 24 -8.26 -6.87 -4.34
N LYS A 25 -7.97 -8.11 -3.90
CA LYS A 25 -6.69 -8.45 -3.28
C LYS A 25 -5.51 -8.11 -4.21
N SER A 26 -5.57 -8.56 -5.47
CA SER A 26 -4.52 -8.30 -6.46
C SER A 26 -4.33 -6.80 -6.70
N VAL A 27 -5.41 -6.07 -6.95
CA VAL A 27 -5.37 -4.63 -7.22
C VAL A 27 -4.84 -3.86 -6.00
N SER A 28 -5.21 -4.28 -4.78
CA SER A 28 -4.75 -3.64 -3.54
C SER A 28 -3.24 -3.82 -3.36
N SER A 29 -2.74 -5.05 -3.53
CA SER A 29 -1.30 -5.37 -3.50
C SER A 29 -0.53 -4.59 -4.57
N ASP A 30 -0.97 -4.62 -5.83
CA ASP A 30 -0.29 -3.93 -6.94
C ASP A 30 -0.27 -2.41 -6.74
N THR A 31 -1.38 -1.86 -6.25
CA THR A 31 -1.47 -0.43 -5.92
C THR A 31 -0.50 -0.08 -4.79
N CYS A 32 -0.44 -0.88 -3.73
CA CYS A 32 0.49 -0.66 -2.63
C CYS A 32 1.95 -0.67 -3.11
N ASN A 33 2.33 -1.68 -3.90
CA ASN A 33 3.66 -1.78 -4.50
C ASN A 33 3.98 -0.55 -5.36
N GLY A 34 3.02 -0.08 -6.15
CA GLY A 34 3.16 1.14 -6.95
C GLY A 34 3.38 2.39 -6.09
N LEU A 35 2.61 2.57 -5.02
CA LEU A 35 2.74 3.69 -4.09
C LEU A 35 4.09 3.67 -3.35
N LEU A 36 4.51 2.51 -2.84
CA LEU A 36 5.81 2.34 -2.20
C LEU A 36 6.98 2.62 -3.16
N SER A 37 6.88 2.14 -4.40
CA SER A 37 7.85 2.44 -5.46
C SER A 37 7.92 3.95 -5.75
N GLY A 38 6.76 4.62 -5.84
CA GLY A 38 6.67 6.07 -6.01
C GLY A 38 7.30 6.84 -4.84
N MET A 39 7.04 6.43 -3.60
CA MET A 39 7.66 7.03 -2.41
C MET A 39 9.19 6.88 -2.41
N LYS A 40 9.69 5.72 -2.86
CA LYS A 40 11.13 5.51 -3.03
C LYS A 40 11.72 6.48 -4.05
N ALA A 41 11.08 6.61 -5.22
CA ALA A 41 11.51 7.55 -6.26
C ALA A 41 11.47 9.00 -5.77
N MET A 42 10.45 9.41 -4.99
CA MET A 42 10.40 10.73 -4.36
C MET A 42 11.59 10.95 -3.42
N GLY A 43 11.94 9.96 -2.61
CA GLY A 43 13.12 10.01 -1.73
C GLY A 43 14.43 10.13 -2.52
N GLU A 44 14.58 9.39 -3.60
CA GLU A 44 15.74 9.47 -4.51
C GLU A 44 15.82 10.86 -5.16
N CYS A 45 14.70 11.41 -5.65
CA CYS A 45 14.66 12.75 -6.21
C CYS A 45 15.06 13.81 -5.17
N ALA A 46 14.51 13.76 -3.95
CA ALA A 46 14.86 14.68 -2.88
C ALA A 46 16.35 14.59 -2.52
N PHE A 47 16.90 13.37 -2.47
CA PHE A 47 18.32 13.14 -2.20
C PHE A 47 19.20 13.78 -3.29
N TRP A 48 18.95 13.50 -4.56
CA TRP A 48 19.76 14.03 -5.65
C TRP A 48 19.58 15.54 -5.86
N ALA A 49 18.37 16.06 -5.67
CA ALA A 49 18.10 17.49 -5.68
C ALA A 49 18.94 18.24 -4.64
N SER A 50 19.09 17.68 -3.44
CA SER A 50 19.90 18.29 -2.37
C SER A 50 21.40 18.37 -2.67
N ALA A 51 21.89 17.56 -3.62
CA ALA A 51 23.28 17.49 -4.02
C ALA A 51 23.58 18.23 -5.34
N ASN A 52 22.57 18.84 -5.97
CA ASN A 52 22.70 19.50 -7.27
C ASN A 52 22.91 21.01 -7.10
N GLU A 53 24.06 21.50 -7.54
CA GLU A 53 24.42 22.93 -7.45
C GLU A 53 23.54 23.84 -8.32
N ASP A 54 22.96 23.31 -9.41
CA ASP A 54 22.04 24.04 -10.28
C ASP A 54 20.60 24.08 -9.75
N TYR A 55 20.34 23.40 -8.63
CA TYR A 55 19.02 23.26 -8.05
C TYR A 55 18.81 24.32 -6.97
N SER A 56 18.01 25.35 -7.29
CA SER A 56 17.86 26.51 -6.40
C SER A 56 17.15 26.19 -5.08
N ASP A 57 17.47 26.94 -4.03
CA ASP A 57 16.84 26.82 -2.71
C ASP A 57 15.31 26.99 -2.77
N GLU A 58 14.80 27.88 -3.64
CA GLU A 58 13.37 28.10 -3.83
C GLU A 58 12.70 26.87 -4.45
N GLN A 59 13.30 26.30 -5.50
CA GLN A 59 12.83 25.08 -6.12
C GLN A 59 12.86 23.89 -5.14
N ALA A 60 13.92 23.77 -4.34
CA ALA A 60 14.04 22.75 -3.31
C ALA A 60 12.95 22.88 -2.24
N LYS A 61 12.67 24.09 -1.79
CA LYS A 61 11.61 24.32 -0.80
C LYS A 61 10.24 23.93 -1.34
N ASP A 62 9.93 24.26 -2.59
CA ASP A 62 8.65 23.93 -3.20
C ASP A 62 8.48 22.42 -3.45
N ASP A 63 9.52 21.75 -3.94
CA ASP A 63 9.46 20.32 -4.21
C ASP A 63 9.45 19.50 -2.92
N LEU A 64 10.25 19.87 -1.90
CA LEU A 64 10.18 19.25 -0.58
C LEU A 64 8.81 19.43 0.08
N ARG A 65 8.15 20.59 -0.14
CA ARG A 65 6.78 20.80 0.35
C ARG A 65 5.80 19.82 -0.31
N ARG A 66 5.85 19.65 -1.64
CA ARG A 66 4.99 18.70 -2.37
C ARG A 66 5.25 17.24 -1.97
N ILE A 67 6.52 16.86 -1.81
CA ILE A 67 6.91 15.53 -1.31
C ILE A 67 6.39 15.34 0.12
N GLY A 68 6.58 16.34 0.98
CA GLY A 68 6.07 16.33 2.36
C GLY A 68 4.55 16.16 2.40
N GLU A 69 3.80 16.95 1.62
CA GLU A 69 2.34 16.83 1.49
C GLU A 69 1.93 15.41 1.07
N SER A 70 2.65 14.79 0.12
CA SER A 70 2.37 13.41 -0.29
C SER A 70 2.63 12.41 0.83
N LEU A 71 3.77 12.53 1.53
CA LEU A 71 4.16 11.65 2.63
C LEU A 71 3.26 11.77 3.87
N MET A 72 2.50 12.86 4.03
CA MET A 72 1.50 12.99 5.10
C MET A 72 0.29 12.04 4.91
N TYR A 73 -0.04 11.66 3.67
CA TYR A 73 -1.25 10.90 3.36
C TYR A 73 -0.97 9.49 2.81
N LEU A 74 0.09 9.32 2.02
CA LEU A 74 0.42 8.04 1.38
C LEU A 74 0.55 6.86 2.35
N PRO A 75 1.18 6.99 3.54
CA PRO A 75 1.26 5.88 4.48
C PRO A 75 -0.10 5.37 4.95
N ARG A 76 -1.04 6.28 5.25
CA ARG A 76 -2.40 5.89 5.67
C ARG A 76 -3.19 5.22 4.55
N LEU A 77 -2.94 5.62 3.31
CA LEU A 77 -3.52 4.96 2.13
C LEU A 77 -2.97 3.53 1.98
N ILE A 78 -1.65 3.35 2.14
CA ILE A 78 -0.99 2.05 2.11
C ILE A 78 -1.53 1.13 3.21
N ASP A 79 -1.64 1.62 4.45
CA ASP A 79 -2.22 0.86 5.56
C ASP A 79 -3.63 0.35 5.23
N ALA A 80 -4.44 1.18 4.58
CA ALA A 80 -5.81 0.84 4.24
C ALA A 80 -5.88 -0.23 3.15
N LEU A 81 -4.99 -0.16 2.16
CA LEU A 81 -4.88 -1.14 1.09
C LEU A 81 -4.39 -2.50 1.62
N HIS A 82 -3.38 -2.52 2.49
CA HIS A 82 -2.93 -3.74 3.15
C HIS A 82 -4.03 -4.37 3.99
N PHE A 83 -4.73 -3.57 4.81
CA PHE A 83 -5.85 -4.07 5.60
C PHE A 83 -6.93 -4.70 4.71
N THR A 84 -7.27 -4.02 3.61
CA THR A 84 -8.27 -4.49 2.65
C THR A 84 -7.83 -5.80 1.96
N GLU A 85 -6.54 -5.91 1.61
CA GLU A 85 -5.95 -7.12 1.04
C GLU A 85 -6.04 -8.30 2.02
N ASP A 86 -5.65 -8.09 3.28
CA ASP A 86 -5.67 -9.10 4.34
C ASP A 86 -7.09 -9.60 4.61
N GLU A 87 -8.06 -8.69 4.70
CA GLU A 87 -9.47 -9.04 4.90
C GLU A 87 -10.06 -9.79 3.71
N ALA A 88 -9.74 -9.37 2.48
CA ALA A 88 -10.16 -10.09 1.28
C ALA A 88 -9.57 -11.51 1.26
N GLN A 89 -8.28 -11.66 1.62
CA GLN A 89 -7.62 -12.95 1.70
C GLN A 89 -8.23 -13.84 2.79
N PHE A 90 -8.54 -13.28 3.95
CA PHE A 90 -9.20 -13.99 5.03
C PHE A 90 -10.57 -14.52 4.60
N LYS A 91 -11.38 -13.70 3.93
CA LYS A 91 -12.70 -14.12 3.41
C LYS A 91 -12.59 -15.20 2.32
N ILE A 92 -11.57 -15.14 1.46
CA ILE A 92 -11.29 -16.23 0.51
C ILE A 92 -11.02 -17.53 1.28
N TYR A 93 -10.19 -17.51 2.32
CA TYR A 93 -9.93 -18.71 3.13
C TYR A 93 -11.16 -19.22 3.86
N GLN A 94 -12.05 -18.35 4.34
CA GLN A 94 -13.32 -18.78 4.93
C GLN A 94 -14.20 -19.53 3.93
N ARG A 95 -14.15 -19.16 2.65
CA ARG A 95 -14.98 -19.77 1.58
C ARG A 95 -14.36 -21.05 1.01
N GLU A 96 -13.04 -21.06 0.85
CA GLU A 96 -12.33 -22.12 0.10
C GLU A 96 -11.53 -23.07 1.00
N GLY A 97 -11.40 -22.74 2.29
CA GLY A 97 -10.55 -23.42 3.24
C GLY A 97 -9.20 -22.71 3.43
N PHE A 98 -8.61 -22.90 4.61
CA PHE A 98 -7.28 -22.39 4.92
C PHE A 98 -6.19 -23.21 4.18
N PRO A 99 -5.09 -22.57 3.74
CA PRO A 99 -3.99 -23.28 3.13
C PRO A 99 -3.37 -24.23 4.17
N TYR A 100 -3.33 -25.53 3.87
CA TYR A 100 -2.60 -26.50 4.69
C TYR A 100 -1.10 -26.27 4.50
N THR A 101 -0.39 -25.92 5.58
CA THR A 101 1.07 -25.98 5.59
C THR A 101 1.48 -27.40 5.95
N GLU A 102 2.04 -28.15 4.98
CA GLU A 102 2.76 -29.38 5.30
C GLU A 102 3.99 -29.00 6.12
N VAL A 103 3.91 -29.20 7.44
CA VAL A 103 5.08 -29.12 8.31
C VAL A 103 5.95 -30.33 7.98
N ASN A 104 7.00 -30.09 7.19
CA ASN A 104 7.98 -31.10 6.77
C ASN A 104 8.76 -31.60 8.00
N ASN A 105 8.21 -32.60 8.69
CA ASN A 105 8.80 -33.23 9.88
C ASN A 105 9.87 -34.28 9.55
N ASP A 106 10.27 -34.42 8.28
CA ASP A 106 11.22 -35.46 7.83
C ASP A 106 12.69 -35.00 7.87
N LYS A 107 13.13 -34.46 9.01
CA LYS A 107 14.57 -34.38 9.34
C LYS A 107 14.80 -34.82 10.78
N HIS A 108 15.02 -36.12 10.95
CA HIS A 108 15.68 -36.72 12.11
C HIS A 108 16.98 -37.36 11.64
#